data_AF-A0A925NZ24-F1
#
_entry.id   AF-A0A925NZ24-F1
#
_cell.length_a   1.000
_cell.length_b   1.000
_cell.length_c   1.000
_cell.angle_alpha   90.00
_cell.angle_beta   90.00
_cell.angle_gamma   90.00
#
_symmetry.space_group_name_H-M   'P 1'
#
loop_
_entity.id
_entity.type
_entity.pdbx_description
1 polymer ?
#
loop_
_entity_poly.entity_id
_entity_poly.type
_entity_poly.pdbx_seq_one_letter_code
_entity_poly.pdbx_strand_id
1 'polypeptide(L)'
;MKQKRSPAAGAACLALLLACALSLRIGFAGEQQYEPLSASVRAALHRSVADRASPRLTFQSQAEGAAWLADMSRRLEKRIPDDITRQDFLVTVQYEATRAGLDPQLVLGIIQVESNFRKYAVSKAGARGYMQVMPFWLKLIGDEKQNLFNLRTNLRYGCTILRHYLKIERGDTFRALARYNGSLGKSRYPDNVLRVLARNWDYDRGRSSIIIAPTRYLGDS
;
A
#
# COMPACT_ATOMS: atom_id res chain seq x y z
N MET A 1 -18.30 -48.93 68.54
CA MET A 1 -19.63 -48.66 67.95
C MET A 1 -19.51 -47.51 66.95
N LYS A 2 -19.92 -47.72 65.68
CA LYS A 2 -20.20 -46.74 64.58
C LYS A 2 -19.05 -45.79 64.17
N GLN A 3 -18.31 -45.93 63.06
CA GLN A 3 -18.60 -45.92 61.60
C GLN A 3 -18.71 -44.52 60.94
N LYS A 4 -17.75 -44.27 60.03
CA LYS A 4 -17.74 -43.43 58.79
C LYS A 4 -17.87 -41.88 58.91
N ARG A 5 -16.91 -41.16 58.30
CA ARG A 5 -16.95 -40.61 56.91
C ARG A 5 -15.70 -39.76 56.61
N SER A 6 -15.02 -40.03 55.50
CA SER A 6 -14.17 -39.07 54.72
C SER A 6 -15.03 -38.56 53.54
N PRO A 7 -14.71 -37.48 52.76
CA PRO A 7 -13.43 -37.16 52.07
C PRO A 7 -13.14 -35.61 52.09
N ALA A 8 -12.20 -34.95 51.39
CA ALA A 8 -11.50 -35.19 50.13
C ALA A 8 -10.19 -34.38 50.08
N ALA A 9 -9.18 -34.93 49.40
CA ALA A 9 -7.92 -34.28 49.09
C ALA A 9 -8.05 -33.41 47.83
N GLY A 10 -7.69 -32.14 47.93
CA GLY A 10 -7.53 -31.25 46.79
C GLY A 10 -6.19 -31.48 46.11
N ALA A 11 -6.21 -31.90 44.85
CA ALA A 11 -5.02 -31.97 44.00
C ALA A 11 -4.99 -30.74 43.08
N ALA A 12 -4.10 -29.80 43.40
CA ALA A 12 -3.64 -28.77 42.48
C ALA A 12 -2.45 -29.34 41.69
N CYS A 13 -2.53 -29.37 40.36
CA CYS A 13 -1.32 -29.40 39.55
C CYS A 13 -1.57 -28.68 38.21
N LEU A 14 -0.71 -27.69 37.98
CA LEU A 14 -0.81 -26.60 37.03
C LEU A 14 -0.35 -27.05 35.65
N ALA A 15 -1.24 -27.03 34.65
CA ALA A 15 -0.87 -27.27 33.26
C ALA A 15 -0.26 -26.00 32.64
N LEU A 16 1.04 -26.03 32.34
CA LEU A 16 1.69 -25.02 31.49
C LEU A 16 1.24 -25.22 30.03
N LEU A 17 0.39 -24.32 29.54
CA LEU A 17 0.15 -24.15 28.10
C LEU A 17 1.08 -23.07 27.55
N LEU A 18 2.07 -23.50 26.76
CA LEU A 18 2.89 -22.62 25.93
C LEU A 18 1.99 -21.96 24.87
N ALA A 19 1.61 -20.70 25.10
CA ALA A 19 0.92 -19.88 24.11
C ALA A 19 1.94 -19.40 23.05
N CYS A 20 2.03 -20.14 21.94
CA CYS A 20 2.72 -19.69 20.74
C CYS A 20 1.88 -18.58 20.07
N ALA A 21 1.99 -17.36 20.57
CA ALA A 21 1.30 -16.20 20.02
C ALA A 21 1.94 -15.78 18.68
N LEU A 22 1.45 -16.37 17.59
CA LEU A 22 1.73 -15.91 16.24
C LEU A 22 1.18 -14.48 16.11
N SER A 23 2.05 -13.49 16.21
CA SER A 23 1.67 -12.08 16.20
C SER A 23 1.19 -11.70 14.80
N LEU A 24 -0.12 -11.78 14.58
CA LEU A 24 -0.78 -11.17 13.44
C LEU A 24 -0.46 -9.66 13.49
N ARG A 25 0.52 -9.22 12.69
CA ARG A 25 0.78 -7.79 12.49
C ARG A 25 -0.44 -7.19 11.80
N ILE A 26 -1.29 -6.56 12.61
CA ILE A 26 -2.47 -5.79 12.18
C ILE A 26 -1.97 -4.66 11.28
N GLY A 27 -2.45 -4.60 10.04
CA GLY A 27 -2.15 -3.50 9.12
C GLY A 27 -2.68 -2.18 9.68
N PHE A 28 -1.91 -1.10 9.50
CA PHE A 28 -2.25 0.24 9.96
C PHE A 28 -3.20 0.96 8.99
N ALA A 29 -4.30 0.31 8.57
CA ALA A 29 -5.33 0.99 7.79
C ALA A 29 -6.19 1.83 8.75
N GLY A 30 -6.05 3.15 8.71
CA GLY A 30 -7.00 4.06 9.33
C GLY A 30 -8.35 3.99 8.62
N GLU A 31 -9.40 4.50 9.26
CA GLU A 31 -10.73 4.57 8.66
C GLU A 31 -10.79 5.75 7.69
N GLN A 32 -10.21 5.59 6.50
CA GLN A 32 -10.35 6.58 5.43
C GLN A 32 -11.84 6.82 5.17
N GLN A 33 -12.27 8.07 5.34
CA GLN A 33 -13.65 8.48 5.13
C GLN A 33 -13.86 8.99 3.70
N TYR A 34 -15.10 8.87 3.22
CA TYR A 34 -15.50 9.44 1.95
C TYR A 34 -15.49 10.97 2.03
N GLU A 35 -14.76 11.59 1.11
CA GLU A 35 -14.75 13.05 0.91
C GLU A 35 -15.46 13.38 -0.40
N PRO A 36 -16.49 14.26 -0.40
CA PRO A 36 -17.19 14.63 -1.62
C PRO A 36 -16.25 15.24 -2.68
N LEU A 37 -16.30 14.69 -3.90
CA LEU A 37 -15.53 15.20 -5.04
C LEU A 37 -16.41 16.06 -5.95
N SER A 38 -15.84 17.14 -6.48
CA SER A 38 -16.49 17.87 -7.57
C SER A 38 -16.62 16.97 -8.82
N ALA A 39 -17.58 17.28 -9.69
CA ALA A 39 -17.79 16.51 -10.91
C ALA A 39 -16.53 16.50 -11.81
N SER A 40 -15.81 17.63 -11.90
CA SER A 40 -14.57 17.74 -12.68
C SER A 40 -13.44 16.90 -12.10
N VAL A 41 -13.23 16.93 -10.78
CA VAL A 41 -12.23 16.10 -10.10
C VAL A 41 -12.55 14.63 -10.30
N ARG A 42 -13.80 14.23 -10.10
CA ARG A 42 -14.25 12.85 -10.32
C ARG A 42 -13.99 12.39 -11.75
N ALA A 43 -14.31 13.20 -12.76
CA ALA A 43 -14.05 12.87 -14.16
C ALA A 43 -12.55 12.73 -14.47
N ALA A 44 -11.71 13.59 -13.91
CA ALA A 44 -10.26 13.51 -14.08
C ALA A 44 -9.67 12.23 -13.46
N LEU A 45 -10.10 11.88 -12.24
CA LEU A 45 -9.67 10.64 -11.58
C LEU A 45 -10.19 9.41 -12.32
N HIS A 46 -11.42 9.44 -12.83
CA HIS A 46 -11.98 8.36 -13.63
C HIS A 46 -11.15 8.08 -14.89
N ARG A 47 -10.76 9.14 -15.61
CA ARG A 47 -9.88 9.00 -16.78
C ARG A 47 -8.52 8.38 -16.41
N SER A 48 -7.96 8.74 -15.25
CA SER A 48 -6.70 8.18 -14.75
C SER A 48 -6.78 6.67 -14.51
N VAL A 49 -7.89 6.19 -13.91
CA VAL A 49 -8.03 4.76 -13.61
C VAL A 49 -8.51 3.91 -14.79
N ALA A 50 -9.13 4.53 -15.81
CA ALA A 50 -9.65 3.82 -17.00
C ALA A 50 -8.58 3.43 -18.03
N ASP A 51 -7.39 4.05 -18.01
CA ASP A 51 -6.31 3.73 -18.94
C ASP A 51 -5.85 2.26 -18.81
N ARG A 52 -5.50 1.63 -19.94
CA ARG A 52 -5.18 0.21 -20.08
C ARG A 52 -3.77 -0.08 -20.61
N ALA A 53 -2.93 0.92 -20.85
CA ALA A 53 -1.59 0.73 -21.41
C ALA A 53 -0.70 -0.20 -20.57
N SER A 54 -0.12 -1.25 -21.15
CA SER A 54 0.64 -2.27 -20.42
C SER A 54 1.80 -1.69 -19.61
N PRO A 55 2.04 -2.18 -18.38
CA PRO A 55 3.17 -1.74 -17.57
C PRO A 55 4.51 -2.01 -18.26
N ARG A 56 5.39 -1.02 -18.16
CA ARG A 56 6.79 -1.09 -18.59
C ARG A 56 7.63 -0.21 -17.69
N LEU A 57 8.92 -0.53 -17.55
CA LEU A 57 9.83 0.35 -16.83
C LEU A 57 10.00 1.68 -17.57
N THR A 58 9.97 2.77 -16.82
CA THR A 58 10.08 4.14 -17.32
C THR A 58 11.28 4.81 -16.67
N PHE A 59 12.47 4.60 -17.25
CA PHE A 59 13.74 5.19 -16.83
C PHE A 59 14.40 5.89 -18.03
N GLN A 60 15.42 6.71 -17.77
CA GLN A 60 16.16 7.40 -18.84
C GLN A 60 16.97 6.42 -19.69
N SER A 61 17.44 5.33 -19.07
CA SER A 61 18.16 4.27 -19.76
C SER A 61 17.68 2.89 -19.33
N GLN A 62 17.83 1.92 -20.22
CA GLN A 62 17.56 0.52 -19.92
C GLN A 62 18.48 -0.01 -18.79
N ALA A 63 19.73 0.45 -18.75
CA ALA A 63 20.70 0.06 -17.73
C ALA A 63 20.26 0.53 -16.32
N GLU A 64 19.77 1.77 -16.20
CA GLU A 64 19.21 2.28 -14.94
C GLU A 64 17.99 1.45 -14.50
N GLY A 65 17.06 1.18 -15.43
CA GLY A 65 15.89 0.37 -15.12
C GLY A 65 16.23 -1.05 -14.68
N ALA A 66 17.21 -1.69 -15.33
CA ALA A 66 17.70 -3.00 -14.93
C ALA A 66 18.38 -2.98 -13.56
N ALA A 67 19.19 -1.94 -13.27
CA ALA A 67 19.85 -1.77 -11.98
C ALA A 67 18.85 -1.54 -10.84
N TRP A 68 17.81 -0.74 -11.08
CA TRP A 68 16.72 -0.53 -10.13
C TRP A 68 15.95 -1.82 -9.88
N LEU A 69 15.55 -2.52 -10.94
CA LEU A 69 14.80 -3.77 -10.84
C LEU A 69 15.58 -4.84 -10.07
N ALA A 70 16.87 -4.99 -10.38
CA ALA A 70 17.74 -5.94 -9.68
C ALA A 70 17.87 -5.61 -8.18
N ASP A 71 18.01 -4.32 -7.83
CA ASP A 71 18.12 -3.91 -6.42
C ASP A 71 16.83 -4.13 -5.64
N MET A 72 15.70 -3.66 -6.19
CA MET A 72 14.40 -3.85 -5.55
C MET A 72 13.98 -5.31 -5.48
N SER A 73 14.32 -6.12 -6.50
CA SER A 73 14.04 -7.57 -6.52
C SER A 73 14.74 -8.27 -5.36
N ARG A 74 16.04 -8.02 -5.14
CA ARG A 74 16.77 -8.59 -3.98
C ARG A 74 16.13 -8.20 -2.65
N ARG A 75 15.74 -6.94 -2.46
CA ARG A 75 15.12 -6.47 -1.22
C ARG A 75 13.75 -7.11 -0.95
N LEU A 76 13.03 -7.48 -2.00
CA LEU A 76 11.67 -8.02 -1.93
C LEU A 76 11.61 -9.56 -1.90
N GLU A 77 12.73 -10.24 -2.16
CA GLU A 77 12.84 -11.70 -2.27
C GLU A 77 12.15 -12.44 -1.11
N LYS A 78 12.39 -12.03 0.15
CA LYS A 78 11.78 -12.68 1.32
C LYS A 78 10.27 -12.53 1.41
N ARG A 79 9.68 -11.53 0.76
CA ARG A 79 8.23 -11.23 0.83
C ARG A 79 7.48 -11.73 -0.40
N ILE A 80 8.12 -11.76 -1.56
CA ILE A 80 7.61 -12.35 -2.79
C ILE A 80 8.70 -13.28 -3.35
N PRO A 81 8.75 -14.56 -2.92
CA PRO A 81 9.86 -15.46 -3.30
C PRO A 81 9.91 -15.82 -4.78
N ASP A 82 8.75 -15.96 -5.42
CA ASP A 82 8.65 -16.23 -6.86
C ASP A 82 9.20 -15.06 -7.68
N ASP A 83 10.22 -15.31 -8.49
CA ASP A 83 10.95 -14.26 -9.21
C ASP A 83 10.11 -13.59 -10.29
N ILE A 84 9.34 -14.37 -11.06
CA ILE A 84 8.49 -13.85 -12.13
C ILE A 84 7.43 -12.90 -11.54
N THR A 85 6.74 -13.34 -10.48
CA THR A 85 5.74 -12.52 -9.78
C THR A 85 6.38 -11.28 -9.16
N ARG A 86 7.59 -11.41 -8.59
CA ARG A 86 8.30 -10.29 -7.97
C ARG A 86 8.73 -9.25 -9.01
N GLN A 87 9.23 -9.66 -10.17
CA GLN A 87 9.56 -8.75 -11.26
C GLN A 87 8.32 -8.07 -11.83
N ASP A 88 7.25 -8.80 -12.10
CA ASP A 88 5.96 -8.24 -12.58
C ASP A 88 5.40 -7.21 -11.59
N PHE A 89 5.44 -7.53 -10.29
CA PHE A 89 5.07 -6.62 -9.22
C PHE A 89 5.88 -5.31 -9.27
N LEU A 90 7.21 -5.40 -9.35
CA LEU A 90 8.08 -4.23 -9.34
C LEU A 90 7.93 -3.37 -10.59
N VAL A 91 7.83 -3.99 -11.77
CA VAL A 91 7.56 -3.27 -13.03
C VAL A 91 6.23 -2.53 -12.94
N THR A 92 5.20 -3.18 -12.39
CA THR A 92 3.89 -2.54 -12.23
C THR A 92 3.94 -1.41 -11.20
N VAL A 93 4.60 -1.57 -10.05
CA VAL A 93 4.77 -0.47 -9.08
C VAL A 93 5.47 0.72 -9.72
N GLN A 94 6.58 0.50 -10.43
CA GLN A 94 7.35 1.56 -11.05
C GLN A 94 6.52 2.33 -12.08
N TYR A 95 5.80 1.60 -12.93
CA TYR A 95 4.96 2.18 -13.97
C TYR A 95 3.77 2.97 -13.40
N GLU A 96 3.06 2.40 -12.43
CA GLU A 96 1.87 3.00 -11.83
C GLU A 96 2.20 4.23 -10.99
N ALA A 97 3.32 4.19 -10.24
CA ALA A 97 3.83 5.35 -9.51
C ALA A 97 4.27 6.46 -10.47
N THR A 98 5.12 6.15 -11.44
CA THR A 98 5.69 7.13 -12.38
C THR A 98 4.61 7.85 -13.18
N ARG A 99 3.62 7.11 -13.70
CA ARG A 99 2.50 7.70 -14.45
C ARG A 99 1.63 8.61 -13.58
N ALA A 100 1.48 8.32 -12.29
CA ALA A 100 0.79 9.19 -11.35
C ALA A 100 1.66 10.37 -10.87
N GLY A 101 2.93 10.46 -11.32
CA GLY A 101 3.88 11.46 -10.86
C GLY A 101 4.25 11.27 -9.40
N LEU A 102 4.39 10.02 -8.97
CA LEU A 102 4.81 9.60 -7.64
C LEU A 102 6.19 8.94 -7.70
N ASP A 103 6.93 9.06 -6.61
CA ASP A 103 8.14 8.28 -6.40
C ASP A 103 7.78 6.79 -6.19
N PRO A 104 8.31 5.85 -7.00
CA PRO A 104 8.10 4.42 -6.79
C PRO A 104 8.58 3.91 -5.42
N GLN A 105 9.61 4.51 -4.82
CA GLN A 105 10.13 4.12 -3.51
C GLN A 105 9.13 4.47 -2.40
N LEU A 106 8.47 5.64 -2.50
CA LEU A 106 7.36 5.99 -1.63
C LEU A 106 6.20 4.98 -1.72
N VAL A 107 5.84 4.57 -2.93
CA VAL A 107 4.78 3.58 -3.14
C VAL A 107 5.15 2.21 -2.53
N LEU A 108 6.41 1.75 -2.68
CA LEU A 108 6.89 0.54 -2.00
C LEU A 108 6.82 0.66 -0.47
N GLY A 109 7.17 1.83 0.08
CA GLY A 109 7.05 2.13 1.51
C GLY A 109 5.60 2.03 2.01
N ILE A 110 4.66 2.62 1.28
CA ILE A 110 3.22 2.54 1.58
C ILE A 110 2.75 1.09 1.54
N ILE A 111 3.05 0.33 0.47
CA ILE A 111 2.63 -1.07 0.33
C ILE A 111 3.16 -1.92 1.48
N GLN A 112 4.40 -1.68 1.93
CA GLN A 112 4.95 -2.39 3.06
C GLN A 112 4.16 -2.12 4.36
N VAL A 113 3.78 -0.87 4.62
CA VAL A 113 3.00 -0.49 5.82
C VAL A 113 1.57 -1.01 5.75
N GLU A 114 0.96 -0.93 4.57
CA GLU A 114 -0.45 -1.26 4.35
C GLU A 114 -0.71 -2.77 4.35
N SER A 115 0.05 -3.52 3.55
CA SER A 115 -0.21 -4.95 3.33
C SER A 115 0.98 -5.84 3.67
N ASN A 116 2.17 -5.28 3.87
CA ASN A 116 3.44 -6.00 3.86
C ASN A 116 3.54 -6.91 2.61
N PHE A 117 3.17 -6.36 1.45
CA PHE A 117 3.19 -7.02 0.14
C PHE A 117 2.26 -8.24 0.00
N ARG A 118 1.18 -8.30 0.78
CA ARG A 118 0.18 -9.37 0.68
C ARG A 118 -0.93 -9.00 -0.31
N LYS A 119 -0.99 -9.70 -1.44
CA LYS A 119 -1.99 -9.49 -2.52
C LYS A 119 -3.43 -9.50 -2.03
N TYR A 120 -3.77 -10.43 -1.13
CA TYR A 120 -5.13 -10.64 -0.63
C TYR A 120 -5.37 -10.03 0.76
N ALA A 121 -4.61 -9.00 1.14
CA ALA A 121 -4.82 -8.32 2.41
C ALA A 121 -6.20 -7.63 2.46
N VAL A 122 -6.91 -7.83 3.57
CA VAL A 122 -8.19 -7.15 3.88
C VAL A 122 -8.10 -6.56 5.28
N SER A 123 -8.35 -5.26 5.43
CA SER A 123 -8.41 -4.62 6.75
C SER A 123 -9.76 -4.85 7.44
N LYS A 124 -9.85 -4.54 8.74
CA LYS A 124 -11.13 -4.55 9.47
C LYS A 124 -12.17 -3.59 8.88
N ALA A 125 -11.71 -2.45 8.36
CA ALA A 125 -12.55 -1.46 7.68
C ALA A 125 -12.91 -1.87 6.23
N GLY A 126 -12.37 -2.99 5.73
CA GLY A 126 -12.66 -3.50 4.39
C GLY A 126 -11.76 -2.97 3.28
N ALA A 127 -10.65 -2.31 3.61
CA ALA A 127 -9.60 -1.92 2.66
C ALA A 127 -8.96 -3.15 2.02
N ARG A 128 -8.63 -3.12 0.73
CA ARG A 128 -8.22 -4.31 -0.04
C ARG A 128 -6.89 -4.17 -0.77
N GLY A 129 -6.14 -5.26 -0.83
CA GLY A 129 -4.96 -5.45 -1.68
C GLY A 129 -3.71 -4.72 -1.20
N TYR A 130 -2.73 -4.58 -2.08
CA TYR A 130 -1.38 -4.10 -1.78
C TYR A 130 -1.33 -2.72 -1.11
N MET A 131 -2.05 -1.76 -1.66
CA MET A 131 -2.14 -0.38 -1.19
C MET A 131 -3.37 -0.12 -0.31
N GLN A 132 -4.09 -1.18 0.11
CA GLN A 132 -5.28 -1.11 0.97
C GLN A 132 -6.29 -0.06 0.49
N VAL A 133 -6.73 -0.19 -0.76
CA VAL A 133 -7.72 0.71 -1.36
C VAL A 133 -9.11 0.39 -0.81
N MET A 134 -9.85 1.41 -0.40
CA MET A 134 -11.24 1.26 0.06
C MET A 134 -12.20 1.01 -1.12
N PRO A 135 -13.15 0.04 -1.02
CA PRO A 135 -14.06 -0.30 -2.12
C PRO A 135 -14.92 0.85 -2.63
N PHE A 136 -15.24 1.87 -1.82
CA PHE A 136 -16.05 3.00 -2.26
C PHE A 136 -15.39 3.78 -3.42
N TRP A 137 -14.07 3.73 -3.54
CA TRP A 137 -13.34 4.36 -4.66
C TRP A 137 -13.72 3.76 -6.02
N LEU A 138 -14.06 2.47 -6.07
CA LEU A 138 -14.55 1.85 -7.30
C LEU A 138 -15.85 2.51 -7.77
N LYS A 139 -16.74 2.86 -6.83
CA LYS A 139 -18.00 3.55 -7.15
C LYS A 139 -17.76 5.00 -7.56
N LEU A 140 -16.81 5.64 -6.87
CA LEU A 140 -16.59 7.07 -6.99
C LEU A 140 -15.87 7.46 -8.27
N ILE A 141 -14.81 6.75 -8.62
CA ILE A 141 -13.94 7.10 -9.76
C ILE A 141 -13.82 5.95 -10.77
N GLY A 142 -14.54 4.85 -10.59
CA GLY A 142 -14.20 3.57 -11.20
C GLY A 142 -15.36 2.79 -11.81
N ASP A 143 -15.20 1.47 -11.80
CA ASP A 143 -16.25 0.49 -12.06
C ASP A 143 -16.31 -0.50 -10.88
N GLU A 144 -17.48 -0.66 -10.27
CA GLU A 144 -17.72 -1.55 -9.11
C GLU A 144 -17.39 -3.01 -9.39
N LYS A 145 -17.35 -3.43 -10.66
CA LYS A 145 -17.01 -4.78 -11.08
C LYS A 145 -15.50 -5.06 -11.05
N GLN A 146 -14.67 -4.02 -10.93
CA GLN A 146 -13.22 -4.19 -10.88
C GLN A 146 -12.77 -4.84 -9.56
N ASN A 147 -11.71 -5.65 -9.65
CA ASN A 147 -11.18 -6.40 -8.52
C ASN A 147 -9.94 -5.71 -7.92
N LEU A 148 -10.07 -5.20 -6.68
CA LEU A 148 -8.97 -4.57 -5.94
C LEU A 148 -7.88 -5.56 -5.47
N PHE A 149 -8.02 -6.87 -5.67
CA PHE A 149 -6.95 -7.84 -5.48
C PHE A 149 -6.12 -8.07 -6.76
N ASN A 150 -6.54 -7.54 -7.91
CA ASN A 150 -5.71 -7.52 -9.11
C ASN A 150 -4.57 -6.50 -8.88
N LEU A 151 -3.33 -6.94 -9.12
CA LEU A 151 -2.11 -6.16 -8.90
C LEU A 151 -2.20 -4.78 -9.52
N ARG A 152 -2.44 -4.73 -10.84
CA ARG A 152 -2.44 -3.49 -11.60
C ARG A 152 -3.60 -2.59 -11.22
N THR A 153 -4.81 -3.15 -11.08
CA THR A 153 -5.97 -2.38 -10.61
C THR A 153 -5.69 -1.74 -9.25
N ASN A 154 -5.18 -2.51 -8.29
CA ASN A 154 -4.91 -2.01 -6.94
C ASN A 154 -3.91 -0.84 -6.95
N LEU A 155 -2.78 -1.03 -7.64
CA LEU A 155 -1.74 -0.01 -7.75
C LEU A 155 -2.23 1.23 -8.49
N ARG A 156 -3.04 1.05 -9.53
CA ARG A 156 -3.61 2.17 -10.30
C ARG A 156 -4.50 3.07 -9.44
N TYR A 157 -5.39 2.46 -8.67
CA TYR A 157 -6.26 3.20 -7.75
C TYR A 157 -5.44 3.85 -6.65
N GLY A 158 -4.59 3.09 -5.95
CA GLY A 158 -3.80 3.61 -4.84
C GLY A 158 -2.90 4.79 -5.27
N CYS A 159 -2.21 4.68 -6.42
CA CYS A 159 -1.39 5.77 -6.95
C CYS A 159 -2.23 6.98 -7.38
N THR A 160 -3.39 6.76 -8.02
CA THR A 160 -4.29 7.86 -8.44
C THR A 160 -4.83 8.62 -7.21
N ILE A 161 -5.25 7.90 -6.17
CA ILE A 161 -5.77 8.48 -4.92
C ILE A 161 -4.66 9.23 -4.16
N LEU A 162 -3.47 8.66 -4.05
CA LEU A 162 -2.35 9.33 -3.38
C LEU A 162 -1.96 10.62 -4.11
N ARG A 163 -1.88 10.59 -5.45
CA ARG A 163 -1.61 11.79 -6.26
C ARG A 163 -2.68 12.86 -6.06
N HIS A 164 -3.95 12.46 -5.98
CA HIS A 164 -5.04 13.38 -5.70
C HIS A 164 -4.84 14.09 -4.34
N TYR A 165 -4.51 13.34 -3.29
CA TYR A 165 -4.25 13.92 -1.98
C TYR A 165 -2.98 14.78 -1.92
N LEU A 166 -1.94 14.45 -2.67
CA LEU A 166 -0.79 15.34 -2.85
C LEU A 166 -1.19 16.68 -3.49
N LYS A 167 -2.09 16.68 -4.49
CA LYS A 167 -2.58 17.94 -5.09
C LYS A 167 -3.36 18.77 -4.07
N ILE A 168 -4.23 18.14 -3.28
CA ILE A 168 -5.00 18.83 -2.22
C ILE A 168 -4.08 19.43 -1.16
N GLU A 169 -3.07 18.68 -0.72
CA GLU A 169 -2.13 19.11 0.30
C GLU A 169 -0.94 19.90 -0.28
N ARG A 170 -1.05 20.39 -1.52
CA ARG A 170 -0.05 21.26 -2.19
C ARG A 170 1.38 20.69 -2.20
N GLY A 171 1.49 19.37 -2.35
CA GLY A 171 2.76 18.67 -2.36
C GLY A 171 3.30 18.29 -0.97
N ASP A 172 2.59 18.59 0.11
CA ASP A 172 2.96 18.10 1.45
C ASP A 172 2.69 16.59 1.54
N THR A 173 3.75 15.82 1.31
CA THR A 173 3.73 14.35 1.38
C THR A 173 3.26 13.84 2.74
N PHE A 174 3.66 14.50 3.83
CA PHE A 174 3.31 14.05 5.17
C PHE A 174 1.79 14.14 5.39
N ARG A 175 1.19 15.29 5.03
CA ARG A 175 -0.26 15.49 5.13
C ARG A 175 -1.02 14.63 4.14
N ALA A 176 -0.50 14.44 2.92
CA ALA A 176 -1.11 13.56 1.93
C ALA A 176 -1.16 12.10 2.40
N LEU A 177 -0.10 11.60 3.04
CA LEU A 177 -0.08 10.26 3.66
C LEU A 177 -1.11 10.16 4.79
N ALA A 178 -1.20 11.19 5.64
CA ALA A 178 -2.19 11.21 6.73
C ALA A 178 -3.61 11.15 6.17
N ARG A 179 -3.90 11.89 5.09
CA ARG A 179 -5.21 11.87 4.42
C ARG A 179 -5.48 10.54 3.72
N TYR A 180 -4.49 9.99 3.02
CA TYR A 180 -4.58 8.68 2.35
C TYR A 180 -5.03 7.58 3.33
N ASN A 181 -4.49 7.59 4.55
CA ASN A 181 -4.85 6.65 5.59
C ASN A 181 -6.17 6.98 6.33
N GLY A 182 -6.66 8.21 6.26
CA GLY A 182 -7.76 8.69 7.11
C GLY A 182 -7.33 9.13 8.52
N SER A 183 -6.04 9.44 8.71
CA SER A 183 -5.47 9.86 9.99
C SER A 183 -5.03 11.33 9.99
N LEU A 184 -5.74 12.21 9.27
CA LEU A 184 -5.37 13.63 9.17
C LEU A 184 -5.21 14.25 10.57
N GLY A 185 -4.11 14.98 10.78
CA GLY A 185 -3.73 15.53 12.09
C GLY A 185 -2.97 14.55 13.01
N LYS A 186 -2.75 13.30 12.62
CA LYS A 186 -1.94 12.31 13.36
C LYS A 186 -0.64 11.98 12.61
N SER A 187 0.49 11.98 13.31
CA SER A 187 1.81 11.75 12.70
C SER A 187 2.16 10.28 12.50
N ARG A 188 1.58 9.40 13.33
CA ARG A 188 2.01 7.99 13.45
C ARG A 188 2.09 7.25 12.11
N TYR A 189 1.08 7.41 11.25
CA TYR A 189 1.06 6.73 9.95
C TYR A 189 2.09 7.33 8.98
N PRO A 190 2.09 8.66 8.71
CA PRO A 190 3.13 9.28 7.90
C PRO A 190 4.56 8.96 8.35
N ASP A 191 4.84 9.08 9.66
CA ASP A 191 6.15 8.78 10.25
C ASP A 191 6.58 7.34 9.95
N ASN A 192 5.62 6.40 10.05
CA ASN A 192 5.91 5.00 9.80
C ASN A 192 6.24 4.73 8.33
N VAL A 193 5.49 5.31 7.39
CA VAL A 193 5.74 5.18 5.95
C VAL A 193 7.10 5.78 5.59
N LEU A 194 7.39 7.01 6.01
CA LEU A 194 8.64 7.71 5.70
C LEU A 194 9.85 6.98 6.29
N ARG A 195 9.73 6.45 7.52
CA ARG A 195 10.76 5.61 8.13
C ARG A 195 10.99 4.31 7.36
N VAL A 196 9.92 3.64 6.91
CA VAL A 196 10.02 2.40 6.14
C VAL A 196 10.63 2.65 4.77
N LEU A 197 10.27 3.76 4.11
CA LEU A 197 10.88 4.24 2.88
C LEU A 197 12.39 4.40 3.07
N ALA A 198 12.81 5.28 3.99
CA ALA A 198 14.21 5.60 4.21
C ALA A 198 15.05 4.35 4.58
N ARG A 199 14.48 3.44 5.38
CA ARG A 199 15.22 2.27 5.86
C ARG A 199 15.32 1.15 4.82
N ASN A 200 14.27 0.92 4.05
CA ASN A 200 14.16 -0.32 3.25
C ASN A 200 14.14 -0.07 1.74
N TRP A 201 13.66 1.09 1.30
CA TRP A 201 13.35 1.34 -0.10
C TRP A 201 14.13 2.48 -0.71
N ASP A 202 14.90 3.22 0.09
CA ASP A 202 15.75 4.27 -0.45
C ASP A 202 16.68 3.73 -1.56
N TYR A 203 16.68 4.44 -2.68
CA TYR A 203 17.40 4.12 -3.90
C TYR A 203 18.01 5.42 -4.43
N ASP A 204 19.18 5.76 -3.91
CA ASP A 204 19.96 6.89 -4.41
C ASP A 204 21.16 6.37 -5.20
N ARG A 205 21.16 6.62 -6.51
CA ARG A 205 22.35 6.50 -7.38
C ARG A 205 22.72 7.84 -8.02
N GLY A 206 22.46 8.94 -7.33
CA GLY A 206 22.75 10.29 -7.77
C GLY A 206 21.58 10.89 -8.55
N ARG A 207 20.53 11.34 -7.83
CA ARG A 207 19.37 12.06 -8.42
C ARG A 207 18.84 11.39 -9.69
N SER A 208 18.30 10.18 -9.56
CA SER A 208 17.57 9.50 -10.63
C SER A 208 16.51 10.41 -11.22
N SER A 209 16.76 10.92 -12.41
CA SER A 209 15.81 11.65 -13.22
C SER A 209 14.84 10.66 -13.85
N ILE A 210 14.02 10.00 -13.01
CA ILE A 210 12.79 9.34 -13.47
C ILE A 210 12.11 10.37 -14.36
N ILE A 211 11.83 10.01 -15.61
CA ILE A 211 11.09 10.88 -16.50
C ILE A 211 9.67 10.93 -15.93
N ILE A 212 9.43 11.89 -15.04
CA ILE A 212 8.08 12.29 -14.68
C ILE A 212 7.56 12.95 -15.94
N ALA A 213 6.89 12.16 -16.78
CA ALA A 213 6.18 12.70 -17.92
C ALA A 213 5.30 13.84 -17.37
N PRO A 214 5.44 15.08 -17.89
CA PRO A 214 4.57 16.17 -17.46
C PRO A 214 3.15 15.70 -17.71
N THR A 215 2.43 15.41 -16.64
CA THR A 215 1.08 14.91 -16.79
C THR A 215 0.28 16.10 -17.27
N ARG A 216 0.03 16.18 -18.59
CA ARG A 216 -0.99 17.07 -19.14
C ARG A 216 -2.33 16.57 -18.61
N TYR A 217 -2.67 16.96 -17.39
CA TYR A 217 -4.04 16.96 -16.93
C TYR A 217 -4.72 18.16 -17.56
N LEU A 218 -5.57 17.89 -18.53
CA LEU A 218 -6.52 18.86 -19.09
C LEU A 218 -7.44 19.31 -17.94
N GLY A 219 -7.12 20.44 -17.32
CA GLY A 219 -7.82 20.94 -16.15
C GLY A 219 -7.04 21.99 -15.34
N ASP A 220 -5.76 22.21 -15.61
CA ASP A 220 -5.08 23.44 -15.19
C ASP A 220 -5.32 24.50 -16.29
N SER A 221 -6.48 25.13 -16.24
CA SER A 221 -6.89 26.35 -16.96
C SER A 221 -7.95 27.04 -16.11
#